data_AF-A0A2J0KK32-F1
#
_entry.id   AF-A0A2J0KK32-F1
#
_cell.length_a   1.000
_cell.length_b   1.000
_cell.length_c   1.000
_cell.angle_alpha   90.00
_cell.angle_beta   90.00
_cell.angle_gamma   90.00
#
_symmetry.space_group_name_H-M   'P 1'
#
loop_
_entity.id
_entity.type
_entity.pdbx_description
1 polymer ?
#
loop_
_entity_poly.entity_id
_entity_poly.type
_entity_poly.pdbx_seq_one_letter_code
_entity_poly.pdbx_strand_id
1 'polypeptide(L)'
;MAKIQGLENYTPVEIQQIVLFHINYLREHFYLEDLDFSIQGIIPFGSRVFGFTDRMSDLDIKIQYTRNAREDDLFNALNNLFIKGFQGVFSAFGGAEKNNLLLI
;
A
#
# COMPACT_ATOMS: atom_id res chain seq x y z
N MET A 1 0.83 -0.14 -19.85
CA MET A 1 0.88 -0.45 -18.40
C MET A 1 0.61 -1.93 -18.21
N ALA A 2 1.32 -2.58 -17.30
CA ALA A 2 1.13 -4.01 -17.00
C ALA A 2 -0.26 -4.24 -16.39
N LYS A 3 -0.93 -5.33 -16.79
CA LYS A 3 -2.18 -5.78 -16.16
C LYS A 3 -1.84 -6.48 -14.84
N ILE A 4 -2.65 -6.27 -13.80
CA ILE A 4 -2.48 -6.89 -12.48
C ILE A 4 -3.35 -8.14 -12.42
N GLN A 5 -2.73 -9.29 -12.16
CA GLN A 5 -3.44 -10.57 -12.12
C GLN A 5 -4.45 -10.61 -10.98
N GLY A 6 -5.67 -11.07 -11.28
CA GLY A 6 -6.82 -11.09 -10.37
C GLY A 6 -7.53 -9.75 -10.19
N LEU A 7 -7.06 -8.69 -10.86
CA LEU A 7 -7.68 -7.36 -10.89
C LEU A 7 -7.82 -6.86 -12.33
N GLU A 8 -8.02 -7.76 -13.29
CA GLU A 8 -8.04 -7.45 -14.73
C GLU A 8 -9.20 -6.54 -15.14
N ASN A 9 -10.25 -6.47 -14.30
CA ASN A 9 -11.41 -5.60 -14.49
C ASN A 9 -11.18 -4.17 -13.96
N TYR A 10 -10.04 -3.91 -13.31
CA TYR A 10 -9.68 -2.60 -12.78
C TYR A 10 -8.57 -1.98 -13.61
N THR A 11 -8.71 -0.69 -13.87
CA THR A 11 -7.64 0.14 -14.40
C THR A 11 -6.60 0.43 -13.30
N PRO A 12 -5.35 0.73 -13.66
CA PRO A 12 -4.33 1.14 -12.69
C PRO A 12 -4.76 2.33 -11.83
N VAL A 13 -5.53 3.26 -12.39
CA VAL A 13 -6.06 4.43 -11.68
C VAL A 13 -7.09 4.03 -10.62
N GLU A 14 -8.01 3.12 -10.95
CA GLU A 14 -8.99 2.60 -9.99
C GLU A 14 -8.31 1.88 -8.82
N ILE A 15 -7.27 1.11 -9.08
CA ILE A 15 -6.50 0.42 -8.03
C ILE A 15 -5.83 1.45 -7.11
N GLN A 16 -5.21 2.49 -7.67
CA GLN A 16 -4.63 3.59 -6.88
C GLN A 16 -5.68 4.30 -6.03
N GLN A 17 -6.86 4.56 -6.58
CA GLN A 17 -7.96 5.19 -5.86
C GLN A 17 -8.45 4.31 -4.71
N ILE A 18 -8.63 3.00 -4.92
CA ILE A 18 -9.04 2.05 -3.87
C ILE A 18 -8.04 2.04 -2.71
N VAL A 19 -6.75 1.96 -3.03
CA VAL A 19 -5.68 2.02 -2.01
C VAL A 19 -5.71 3.36 -1.28
N LEU A 20 -5.85 4.48 -1.99
CA LEU A 20 -5.91 5.81 -1.38
C LEU A 20 -7.13 5.96 -0.46
N PHE A 21 -8.30 5.49 -0.88
CA PHE A 21 -9.50 5.45 -0.04
C PHE A 21 -9.28 4.63 1.22
N HIS A 22 -8.60 3.49 1.10
CA HIS A 22 -8.27 2.66 2.25
C HIS A 22 -7.33 3.38 3.24
N ILE A 23 -6.27 4.03 2.76
CA ILE A 23 -5.35 4.81 3.62
C ILE A 23 -6.09 5.96 4.31
N ASN A 24 -6.96 6.67 3.58
CA ASN A 24 -7.76 7.76 4.17
C ASN A 24 -8.74 7.23 5.22
N TYR A 25 -9.40 6.11 4.95
CA TYR A 25 -10.25 5.44 5.93
C TYR A 25 -9.46 5.06 7.19
N LEU A 26 -8.25 4.52 7.03
CA LEU A 26 -7.38 4.23 8.17
C LEU A 26 -7.02 5.50 8.94
N ARG A 27 -6.83 6.63 8.25
CA ARG A 27 -6.51 7.93 8.87
C ARG A 27 -7.66 8.51 9.68
N GLU A 28 -8.88 8.37 9.19
CA GLU A 28 -10.08 8.92 9.83
C GLU A 28 -10.59 8.05 10.98
N HIS A 29 -10.32 6.75 10.96
CA HIS A 29 -10.95 5.79 11.88
C HIS A 29 -9.97 5.05 12.81
N PHE A 30 -8.68 5.10 12.50
CA PHE A 30 -7.63 4.48 13.30
C PHE A 30 -6.57 5.54 13.59
N TYR A 31 -5.79 5.36 14.66
CA TYR A 31 -4.85 6.36 15.19
C TYR A 31 -3.65 6.69 14.26
N LEU A 32 -3.86 6.87 12.95
CA LEU A 32 -2.87 7.44 12.02
C LEU A 32 -2.86 8.97 12.06
N GLU A 33 -3.80 9.63 12.76
CA GLU A 33 -3.88 11.09 12.85
C GLU A 33 -2.57 11.71 13.41
N ASP A 34 -1.88 10.98 14.28
CA ASP A 34 -0.60 11.39 14.88
C ASP A 34 0.59 11.26 13.92
N LEU A 35 0.42 10.62 12.75
CA LEU A 35 1.48 10.46 11.76
C LEU A 35 1.47 11.60 10.75
N ASP A 36 2.55 12.37 10.72
CA ASP A 36 2.74 13.43 9.73
C ASP A 36 3.28 12.87 8.41
N PHE A 37 2.37 12.48 7.51
CA PHE A 37 2.69 12.01 6.16
C PHE A 37 1.73 12.54 5.08
N SER A 38 2.23 12.60 3.85
CA SER A 38 1.44 12.91 2.66
C SER A 38 1.82 12.00 1.48
N ILE A 39 0.84 11.26 0.95
CA ILE A 39 1.02 10.32 -0.16
C ILE A 39 1.34 11.08 -1.45
N GLN A 40 2.38 10.65 -2.16
CA GLN A 40 2.80 11.20 -3.46
C GLN A 40 2.53 10.22 -4.61
N GLY A 41 2.55 8.92 -4.33
CA GLY A 41 2.40 7.91 -5.37
C GLY A 41 2.03 6.55 -4.80
N ILE A 42 1.29 5.78 -5.58
CA ILE A 42 0.85 4.43 -5.26
C ILE A 42 1.19 3.55 -6.47
N ILE A 43 2.03 2.53 -6.28
CA ILE A 43 2.59 1.74 -7.38
C ILE A 43 2.42 0.25 -7.04
N PRO A 44 1.48 -0.44 -7.67
CA PRO A 44 1.39 -1.89 -7.51
C PRO A 44 2.70 -2.58 -7.92
N PHE A 45 3.07 -3.62 -7.18
CA PHE A 45 4.28 -4.39 -7.38
C PHE A 45 3.99 -5.88 -7.13
N GLY A 46 5.02 -6.73 -7.15
CA GLY A 46 4.89 -8.08 -6.63
C GLY A 46 4.40 -9.13 -7.60
N SER A 47 4.04 -10.30 -7.06
CA SER A 47 3.70 -11.51 -7.82
C SER A 47 2.57 -11.27 -8.82
N ARG A 48 1.53 -10.53 -8.42
CA ARG A 48 0.38 -10.15 -9.27
C ARG A 48 0.75 -9.23 -10.43
N VAL A 49 1.78 -8.40 -10.26
CA VAL A 49 2.29 -7.51 -11.32
C VAL A 49 3.29 -8.24 -12.23
N PHE A 50 4.11 -9.13 -11.67
CA PHE A 50 5.14 -9.88 -12.40
C PHE A 50 4.64 -11.15 -13.09
N GLY A 51 3.41 -11.57 -12.82
CA GLY A 51 2.80 -12.70 -13.50
C GLY A 51 3.05 -14.07 -12.85
N PHE A 52 3.56 -14.08 -11.62
CA PHE A 52 3.87 -15.29 -10.85
C PHE A 52 2.87 -15.53 -9.70
N THR A 53 1.65 -15.01 -9.83
CA THR A 53 0.63 -15.11 -8.77
C THR A 53 0.10 -16.54 -8.65
N ASP A 54 -0.20 -16.95 -7.42
CA ASP A 54 -1.13 -18.03 -7.12
C ASP A 54 -2.50 -17.47 -6.67
N ARG A 55 -3.47 -18.35 -6.38
CA ARG A 55 -4.82 -17.96 -5.95
C ARG A 55 -4.87 -17.30 -4.57
N MET A 56 -3.82 -17.46 -3.77
CA MET A 56 -3.72 -16.96 -2.40
C MET A 56 -2.78 -15.75 -2.31
N SER A 57 -2.24 -15.28 -3.43
CA SER A 57 -1.28 -14.20 -3.46
C SER A 57 -1.93 -12.89 -3.07
N ASP A 58 -1.24 -12.08 -2.30
CA ASP A 58 -1.73 -10.77 -1.87
C ASP A 58 -1.47 -9.71 -2.94
N LEU A 59 -1.95 -8.48 -2.71
CA LEU A 59 -1.69 -7.34 -3.59
C LEU A 59 -0.62 -6.44 -2.98
N ASP A 60 0.59 -6.56 -3.51
CA ASP A 60 1.69 -5.70 -3.10
C ASP A 60 1.58 -4.31 -3.75
N ILE A 61 1.73 -3.25 -2.95
CA ILE A 61 1.64 -1.84 -3.35
C ILE A 61 2.81 -1.04 -2.80
N LYS A 62 3.60 -0.28 -3.56
CA LYS A 62 4.50 0.75 -2.99
C LYS A 62 3.77 2.08 -2.79
N ILE A 63 3.87 2.67 -1.61
CA ILE A 63 3.50 4.06 -1.32
C ILE A 63 4.76 4.92 -1.33
N GLN A 64 4.79 5.93 -2.18
CA GLN A 64 5.71 7.05 -2.00
C GLN A 64 5.03 8.09 -1.11
N TYR A 65 5.72 8.58 -0.08
CA TYR A 65 5.19 9.61 0.80
C TYR A 65 6.25 10.66 1.14
N THR A 66 5.79 11.80 1.65
CA THR A 66 6.63 12.88 2.16
C THR A 66 6.30 13.17 3.62
N ARG A 67 7.11 14.04 4.23
CA ARG A 67 7.05 14.50 5.63
C ARG A 67 7.71 13.55 6.64
N ASN A 68 7.45 13.77 7.93
CA ASN A 68 8.30 13.33 9.03
C ASN A 68 7.90 12.00 9.66
N ALA A 69 6.79 11.40 9.24
CA ALA A 69 6.39 10.10 9.74
C ALA A 69 7.49 9.05 9.49
N ARG A 70 7.87 8.35 10.56
CA ARG A 70 8.85 7.27 10.47
C ARG A 70 8.25 6.12 9.68
N GLU A 71 9.09 5.49 8.87
CA GLU A 71 8.68 4.37 8.02
C GLU A 71 8.06 3.23 8.84
N ASP A 72 8.69 2.82 9.94
CA ASP A 72 8.18 1.76 10.83
C ASP A 72 6.82 2.10 11.44
N ASP A 73 6.56 3.37 11.78
CA ASP A 73 5.29 3.79 12.36
C ASP A 73 4.19 3.73 11.31
N LEU A 74 4.45 4.20 10.08
CA LEU A 74 3.51 4.06 8.96
C LEU A 74 3.29 2.61 8.57
N PHE A 75 4.38 1.85 8.51
CA PHE A 75 4.36 0.43 8.24
C PHE A 75 3.43 -0.27 9.23
N ASN A 76 3.72 -0.17 10.52
CA ASN A 76 2.91 -0.77 11.57
C ASN A 76 1.47 -0.32 11.45
N ALA A 77 1.22 0.98 11.32
CA ALA A 77 -0.13 1.50 11.40
C ALA A 77 -1.00 1.16 10.17
N LEU A 78 -0.39 0.98 8.99
CA LEU A 78 -1.08 0.46 7.80
C LEU A 78 -1.32 -1.07 7.88
N ASN A 79 -0.48 -1.80 8.62
CA ASN A 79 -0.51 -3.28 8.73
C ASN A 79 -1.24 -3.82 9.96
N ASN A 80 -1.40 -3.02 11.00
CA ASN A 80 -1.87 -3.49 12.31
C ASN A 80 -3.35 -3.93 12.28
N LEU A 81 -4.03 -3.75 11.14
CA LEU A 81 -5.44 -4.04 10.97
C LEU A 81 -5.61 -5.11 9.90
N PHE A 82 -5.67 -6.37 10.35
CA PHE A 82 -6.25 -7.45 9.57
C PHE A 82 -7.74 -7.13 9.33
N ILE A 83 -8.07 -6.55 8.18
CA ILE A 83 -9.46 -6.38 7.78
C ILE A 83 -9.91 -7.64 7.06
N LYS A 84 -10.90 -8.35 7.64
CA LYS A 84 -11.57 -9.50 7.01
C LYS A 84 -12.03 -9.13 5.59
N GLY A 85 -11.46 -9.79 4.58
CA GLY A 85 -11.82 -9.62 3.17
C GLY A 85 -10.71 -9.03 2.28
N PHE A 86 -9.60 -8.58 2.86
CA PHE A 86 -8.40 -8.18 2.13
C PHE A 86 -7.17 -8.78 2.84
N GLN A 87 -6.53 -9.78 2.22
CA GLN A 87 -5.20 -10.23 2.64
C GLN A 87 -4.18 -9.37 1.86
N GLY A 88 -3.52 -8.48 2.58
CA GLY A 88 -2.38 -7.67 2.13
C GLY A 88 -1.41 -7.67 3.31
N VAL A 89 -0.16 -8.10 3.09
CA VAL A 89 0.84 -8.31 4.13
C VAL A 89 1.98 -7.35 3.88
N PHE A 90 2.08 -6.22 4.56
CA PHE A 90 2.95 -5.16 4.10
C PHE A 90 4.41 -5.32 4.58
N SER A 91 5.44 -4.64 4.03
CA SER A 91 6.83 -4.69 4.58
C SER A 91 7.74 -3.49 4.23
N ALA A 92 8.54 -2.98 5.19
CA ALA A 92 9.37 -1.76 5.13
C ALA A 92 10.85 -1.96 4.67
N PHE A 93 11.41 -1.01 3.91
CA PHE A 93 12.85 -0.84 3.63
C PHE A 93 13.24 0.64 3.38
N GLY A 94 14.12 1.18 4.24
CA GLY A 94 14.59 2.57 4.16
C GLY A 94 15.75 2.82 3.20
N GLY A 95 15.66 3.93 2.46
CA GLY A 95 16.72 4.50 1.63
C GLY A 95 16.66 6.03 1.64
N ALA A 96 17.78 6.66 2.00
CA ALA A 96 17.88 8.09 2.25
C ALA A 96 17.34 8.98 1.09
N GLU A 97 16.59 10.01 1.48
CA GLU A 97 16.07 11.15 0.69
C GLU A 97 14.78 10.99 -0.13
N LYS A 98 14.19 9.79 -0.22
CA LYS A 98 12.79 9.59 -0.65
C LYS A 98 12.23 8.38 0.08
N ASN A 99 11.31 8.59 1.02
CA ASN A 99 10.71 7.48 1.73
C ASN A 99 9.70 6.78 0.80
N ASN A 100 10.14 5.66 0.21
CA ASN A 100 9.28 4.75 -0.52
C ASN A 100 8.89 3.64 0.45
N LEU A 101 7.67 3.68 0.98
CA LEU A 101 7.07 2.52 1.64
C LEU A 101 6.77 1.47 0.57
N LEU A 102 7.22 0.25 0.79
CA LEU A 102 6.67 -0.92 0.12
C LEU A 102 5.55 -1.46 1.00
N LEU A 103 4.40 -1.68 0.40
CA LEU A 103 3.33 -2.49 0.91
C LEU A 103 3.37 -3.75 0.07
N ILE A 104 3.20 -4.87 0.73
CA ILE A 104 3.09 -6.22 0.21
C ILE A 104 1.70 -6.68 0.70
#